data_AF-A0A512RPQ8-F1
#
_entry.id   AF-A0A512RPQ8-F1
#
_cell.length_a   1.000
_cell.length_b   1.000
_cell.length_c   1.000
_cell.angle_alpha   90.00
_cell.angle_beta   90.00
_cell.angle_gamma   90.00
#
_symmetry.space_group_name_H-M   'P 1'
#
loop_
_entity.id
_entity.type
_entity.pdbx_description
1 polymer ?
#
loop_
_entity_poly.entity_id
_entity_poly.type
_entity_poly.pdbx_seq_one_letter_code
_entity_poly.pdbx_strand_id
1 'polypeptide(L)'
;MQKSKTTVKENIFMSAKKAAPAKEAKSKVISLTISPELEQHVKAYVEAKSQCKNWEAKLSIEEGFIKEKARDLYLKEYRKQGRNIGSFKLADVTVSVQDRYTKMTDDVAAIVAKNFPDVIERNTEYAFNQEILRKYIEEISDALQSAEGIPEDDLAALIEAKDTVNVKKGTIDTLAQYGDQINDLFYAIAPIVSMR
;
A
#
# COMPACT_ATOMS: atom_id res chain seq x y z
N MET A 1 -30.02 1.94 -50.72
CA MET A 1 -29.03 1.23 -49.88
C MET A 1 -28.55 2.18 -48.80
N GLN A 2 -29.19 2.14 -47.62
CA GLN A 2 -28.76 2.91 -46.45
C GLN A 2 -27.57 2.19 -45.81
N LYS A 3 -26.44 2.88 -45.67
CA LYS A 3 -25.27 2.38 -44.93
C LYS A 3 -25.56 2.57 -43.43
N SER A 4 -25.72 1.48 -42.71
CA SER A 4 -25.77 1.43 -41.25
C SER A 4 -24.46 1.96 -40.67
N LYS A 5 -24.55 3.01 -39.84
CA LYS A 5 -23.45 3.44 -38.98
C LYS A 5 -23.40 2.48 -37.79
N THR A 6 -22.40 1.60 -37.76
CA THR A 6 -22.05 0.84 -36.56
C THR A 6 -21.40 1.81 -35.58
N THR A 7 -22.16 2.27 -34.59
CA THR A 7 -21.63 2.93 -33.39
C THR A 7 -20.86 1.89 -32.59
N VAL A 8 -19.53 1.98 -32.63
CA VAL A 8 -18.64 1.24 -31.72
C VAL A 8 -18.87 1.83 -30.32
N LYS A 9 -19.55 1.08 -29.45
CA LYS A 9 -19.78 1.45 -28.05
C LYS A 9 -18.44 1.30 -27.31
N GLU A 10 -18.03 2.34 -26.59
CA GLU A 10 -16.71 2.42 -25.95
C GLU A 10 -16.65 1.47 -24.73
N ASN A 11 -15.54 0.73 -24.58
CA ASN A 11 -15.34 -0.23 -23.48
C ASN A 11 -15.20 0.51 -22.14
N ILE A 12 -15.96 0.10 -21.12
CA ILE A 12 -16.04 0.78 -19.81
C ILE A 12 -14.70 0.82 -19.05
N PHE A 13 -13.78 -0.10 -19.34
CA PHE A 13 -12.43 -0.14 -18.81
C PHE A 13 -11.42 0.61 -19.70
N MET A 14 -11.71 0.85 -20.98
CA MET A 14 -10.86 1.68 -21.85
C MET A 14 -10.96 3.17 -21.50
N SER A 15 -12.07 3.61 -20.92
CA SER A 15 -12.19 4.87 -20.18
C SER A 15 -11.23 4.98 -18.98
N ALA A 16 -10.64 3.86 -18.52
CA ALA A 16 -9.73 3.77 -17.35
C ALA A 16 -8.25 3.44 -17.70
N LYS A 17 -7.90 3.42 -19.00
CA LYS A 17 -6.55 3.45 -19.60
C LYS A 17 -5.46 2.41 -19.19
N LYS A 18 -5.13 1.59 -20.20
CA LYS A 18 -3.84 1.01 -20.68
C LYS A 18 -2.65 0.79 -19.70
N ALA A 19 -2.21 -0.47 -19.58
CA ALA A 19 -0.78 -0.82 -19.51
C ALA A 19 -0.41 -2.28 -19.87
N ALA A 20 0.84 -2.43 -20.31
CA ALA A 20 1.52 -3.57 -20.94
C ALA A 20 2.09 -4.64 -19.95
N PRO A 21 2.71 -5.75 -20.42
CA PRO A 21 2.95 -7.00 -19.66
C PRO A 21 4.27 -7.06 -18.86
N ALA A 22 4.35 -8.08 -17.98
CA ALA A 22 5.30 -8.27 -16.88
C ALA A 22 6.76 -8.61 -17.30
N LYS A 23 7.72 -8.24 -16.44
CA LYS A 23 9.16 -8.55 -16.57
C LYS A 23 9.66 -9.43 -15.42
N GLU A 24 10.37 -10.50 -15.80
CA GLU A 24 11.23 -11.34 -14.96
C GLU A 24 12.45 -10.59 -14.40
N ALA A 25 12.99 -11.09 -13.29
CA ALA A 25 14.08 -10.49 -12.53
C ALA A 25 15.45 -11.12 -12.85
N LYS A 26 16.51 -10.30 -12.91
CA LYS A 26 17.92 -10.67 -12.64
C LYS A 26 18.84 -9.45 -12.63
N SER A 27 19.68 -9.31 -11.61
CA SER A 27 21.13 -9.10 -11.77
C SER A 27 21.88 -9.19 -10.43
N LYS A 28 23.15 -9.59 -10.52
CA LYS A 28 24.13 -9.68 -9.42
C LYS A 28 24.64 -8.28 -9.06
N VAL A 29 24.79 -8.01 -7.76
CA VAL A 29 25.33 -6.75 -7.23
C VAL A 29 26.81 -6.63 -7.58
N ILE A 30 27.22 -5.51 -8.19
CA ILE A 30 28.61 -5.19 -8.55
C ILE A 30 29.16 -4.20 -7.51
N SER A 31 30.37 -4.44 -7.00
CA SER A 31 31.06 -3.50 -6.10
C SER A 31 31.73 -2.38 -6.90
N LEU A 32 31.47 -1.13 -6.50
CA LEU A 32 32.13 0.06 -7.08
C LEU A 32 33.35 0.45 -6.26
N THR A 33 34.42 0.88 -6.92
CA THR A 33 35.56 1.51 -6.24
C THR A 33 35.12 2.88 -5.71
N ILE A 34 35.30 3.11 -4.42
CA ILE A 34 34.93 4.36 -3.74
C ILE A 34 36.20 5.11 -3.30
N SER A 35 36.10 6.43 -3.12
CA SER A 35 37.19 7.23 -2.56
C SER A 35 37.41 6.92 -1.07
N PRO A 36 38.62 7.11 -0.51
CA PRO A 36 38.88 6.93 0.91
C PRO A 36 37.98 7.78 1.83
N GLU A 37 37.63 8.99 1.37
CA GLU A 37 36.70 9.89 2.04
C GLU A 37 35.29 9.27 2.13
N LEU A 38 34.76 8.78 1.01
CA LEU A 38 33.47 8.12 0.99
C LEU A 38 33.48 6.83 1.83
N GLU A 39 34.59 6.09 1.83
CA GLU A 39 34.74 4.90 2.67
C GLU A 39 34.63 5.22 4.17
N GLN A 40 35.24 6.31 4.63
CA GLN A 40 35.12 6.77 6.02
C GLN A 40 33.68 7.12 6.38
N HIS A 41 32.97 7.83 5.50
CA HIS A 41 31.57 8.17 5.71
C HIS A 41 30.65 6.94 5.68
N VAL A 42 30.91 5.96 4.81
CA VAL A 42 30.17 4.68 4.79
C VAL A 42 30.37 3.92 6.10
N LYS A 43 31.59 3.87 6.65
CA LYS A 43 31.85 3.24 7.96
C LYS A 43 31.08 3.93 9.09
N ALA A 44 31.18 5.26 9.17
CA ALA A 44 30.44 6.05 10.16
C ALA A 44 28.93 5.87 10.03
N TYR A 45 28.40 5.81 8.80
CA TYR A 45 26.99 5.53 8.54
C TYR A 45 26.56 4.16 9.06
N VAL A 46 27.33 3.11 8.80
CA VAL A 46 27.02 1.74 9.27
C VAL A 46 27.00 1.68 10.80
N GLU A 47 27.97 2.31 11.46
CA GLU A 47 28.02 2.37 12.92
C GLU A 47 26.84 3.13 13.51
N ALA A 48 26.57 4.34 13.02
CA ALA A 48 25.44 5.14 13.47
C ALA A 48 24.11 4.39 13.27
N LYS A 49 23.93 3.72 12.13
CA LYS A 49 22.74 2.90 11.85
C LYS A 49 22.58 1.73 12.82
N SER A 50 23.68 1.08 13.18
CA SER A 50 23.66 0.02 14.19
C SER A 50 23.20 0.55 15.55
N GLN A 51 23.71 1.72 15.96
CA GLN A 51 23.27 2.36 17.21
C GLN A 51 21.80 2.78 17.16
N CYS A 52 21.33 3.38 16.06
CA CYS A 52 19.93 3.71 15.88
C CYS A 52 19.03 2.47 16.04
N LYS A 53 19.37 1.35 15.40
CA LYS A 53 18.63 0.08 15.56
C LYS A 53 18.58 -0.39 17.02
N ASN A 54 19.68 -0.24 17.76
CA ASN A 54 19.70 -0.59 19.19
C ASN A 54 18.79 0.33 20.02
N TRP A 55 18.80 1.63 19.75
CA TRP A 55 17.93 2.59 20.43
C TRP A 55 16.45 2.40 20.06
N GLU A 56 16.14 2.14 18.79
CA GLU A 56 14.79 1.78 18.32
C GLU A 56 14.29 0.50 18.99
N ALA A 57 15.15 -0.52 19.14
CA ALA A 57 14.79 -1.75 19.83
C ALA A 57 14.49 -1.49 21.31
N LYS A 58 15.34 -0.72 22.01
CA LYS A 58 15.09 -0.32 23.41
C LYS A 58 13.80 0.48 23.54
N LEU A 59 13.57 1.46 22.66
CA LEU A 59 12.35 2.25 22.65
C LEU A 59 11.12 1.36 22.45
N SER A 60 11.16 0.40 21.52
CA SER A 60 10.09 -0.55 21.26
C SER A 60 9.74 -1.40 22.49
N ILE A 61 10.75 -1.82 23.27
CA ILE A 61 10.55 -2.54 24.54
C ILE A 61 9.82 -1.67 25.55
N GLU A 62 10.30 -0.44 25.78
CA GLU A 62 9.68 0.49 26.74
C GLU A 62 8.26 0.88 26.31
N GLU A 63 8.04 1.14 25.02
CA GLU A 63 6.71 1.39 24.47
C GLU A 63 5.77 0.21 24.69
N GLY A 64 6.25 -1.02 24.53
CA GLY A 64 5.48 -2.23 24.78
C GLY A 64 4.98 -2.29 26.22
N PHE A 65 5.90 -2.08 27.18
CA PHE A 65 5.58 -2.06 28.60
C PHE A 65 4.59 -0.94 28.97
N ILE A 66 4.83 0.29 28.49
CA ILE A 66 3.94 1.44 28.71
C ILE A 66 2.55 1.15 28.15
N LYS A 67 2.44 0.63 26.92
CA LYS A 67 1.16 0.31 26.27
C LYS A 67 0.39 -0.75 27.05
N GLU A 68 1.06 -1.77 27.59
CA GLU A 68 0.42 -2.78 28.45
C GLU A 68 -0.20 -2.13 29.70
N LYS A 69 0.59 -1.38 30.48
CA LYS A 69 0.09 -0.73 31.71
C LYS A 69 -0.93 0.36 31.44
N ALA A 70 -0.81 1.07 30.33
CA ALA A 70 -1.80 2.06 29.91
C ALA A 70 -3.17 1.43 29.64
N ARG A 71 -3.23 0.22 29.05
CA ARG A 71 -4.50 -0.50 28.84
C ARG A 71 -5.17 -0.85 30.16
N ASP A 72 -4.41 -1.36 31.14
CA ASP A 72 -4.94 -1.70 32.46
C ASP A 72 -5.54 -0.47 33.16
N LEU A 73 -4.81 0.64 33.12
CA LEU A 73 -5.26 1.92 33.70
C LEU A 73 -6.50 2.46 32.96
N TYR A 74 -6.51 2.41 31.63
CA TYR A 74 -7.66 2.81 30.83
C TYR A 74 -8.91 1.99 31.19
N LEU A 75 -8.80 0.66 31.26
CA LEU A 75 -9.93 -0.22 31.59
C LEU A 75 -10.42 0.02 33.03
N LYS A 76 -9.51 0.27 33.97
CA LYS A 76 -9.88 0.64 35.36
C LYS A 76 -10.71 1.91 35.38
N GLU A 77 -10.34 2.91 34.59
CA GLU A 77 -11.04 4.20 34.57
C GLU A 77 -12.34 4.13 33.77
N TYR A 78 -12.37 3.41 32.65
CA TYR A 78 -13.58 3.12 31.88
C TYR A 78 -14.65 2.47 32.76
N ARG A 79 -14.28 1.48 33.59
CA ARG A 79 -15.22 0.82 34.53
C ARG A 79 -15.82 1.77 35.56
N LYS A 80 -15.10 2.82 35.97
CA LYS A 80 -15.62 3.83 36.92
C LYS A 80 -16.53 4.84 36.25
N GLN A 81 -16.14 5.33 35.07
CA GLN A 81 -16.86 6.41 34.39
C GLN A 81 -17.99 5.89 33.48
N GLY A 82 -17.96 4.61 33.10
CA GLY A 82 -18.93 4.00 32.18
C GLY A 82 -18.85 4.53 30.75
N ARG A 83 -17.75 5.18 30.36
CA ARG A 83 -17.59 5.80 29.04
C ARG A 83 -16.14 5.81 28.59
N ASN A 84 -15.93 5.94 27.27
CA ASN A 84 -14.61 6.13 26.68
C ASN A 84 -14.02 7.48 27.12
N ILE A 85 -12.81 7.44 27.70
CA ILE A 85 -12.09 8.63 28.18
C ILE A 85 -11.15 9.24 27.12
N GLY A 86 -11.01 8.59 25.97
CA GLY A 86 -10.19 9.02 24.85
C GLY A 86 -8.69 8.99 25.17
N SER A 87 -8.08 10.17 25.13
CA SER A 87 -6.65 10.34 25.44
C SER A 87 -6.44 10.72 26.90
N PHE A 88 -5.40 10.15 27.51
CA PHE A 88 -5.03 10.40 28.89
C PHE A 88 -3.50 10.52 29.03
N LYS A 89 -3.05 11.17 30.10
CA LYS A 89 -1.62 11.39 30.37
C LYS A 89 -1.07 10.35 31.35
N LEU A 90 0.13 9.89 31.05
CA LEU A 90 1.02 9.13 31.94
C LEU A 90 2.30 9.96 32.11
N ALA A 91 2.34 10.79 33.14
CA ALA A 91 3.38 11.83 33.31
C ALA A 91 3.52 12.67 32.02
N ASP A 92 4.67 12.59 31.36
CA ASP A 92 5.00 13.38 30.16
C ASP A 92 4.49 12.75 28.85
N VAL A 93 3.94 11.52 28.90
CA VAL A 93 3.45 10.80 27.71
C VAL A 93 1.93 10.90 27.63
N THR A 94 1.41 11.24 26.45
CA THR A 94 -0.04 11.13 26.16
C THR A 94 -0.32 9.82 25.46
N VAL A 95 -1.21 9.01 26.02
CA VAL A 95 -1.69 7.76 25.41
C VAL A 95 -3.12 7.97 24.94
N SER A 96 -3.44 7.45 23.75
CA SER A 96 -4.78 7.53 23.18
C SER A 96 -5.28 6.12 22.86
N VAL A 97 -6.49 5.81 23.30
CA VAL A 97 -7.21 4.60 22.88
C VAL A 97 -8.16 4.99 21.77
N GLN A 98 -7.87 4.52 20.55
CA GLN A 98 -8.61 4.86 19.34
C GLN A 98 -9.52 3.72 18.91
N ASP A 99 -10.64 4.08 18.28
CA ASP A 99 -11.55 3.15 17.62
C ASP A 99 -11.00 2.79 16.23
N ARG A 100 -9.83 2.13 16.21
CA ARG A 100 -9.16 1.65 15.01
C ARG A 100 -8.51 0.31 15.32
N TYR A 101 -8.86 -0.70 14.54
CA TYR A 101 -8.43 -2.07 14.77
C TYR A 101 -7.55 -2.53 13.62
N THR A 102 -6.48 -3.26 13.94
CA THR A 102 -5.71 -3.99 12.92
C THR A 102 -6.54 -5.15 12.39
N LYS A 103 -6.22 -5.64 11.19
CA LYS A 103 -6.81 -6.89 10.69
C LYS A 103 -6.60 -8.00 11.72
N MET A 104 -7.68 -8.68 12.07
CA MET A 104 -7.68 -9.80 13.00
C MET A 104 -7.30 -11.08 12.25
N THR A 105 -6.63 -12.02 12.93
CA THR A 105 -6.44 -13.36 12.37
C THR A 105 -7.72 -14.19 12.50
N ASP A 106 -7.89 -15.19 11.65
CA ASP A 106 -9.12 -16.02 11.64
C ASP A 106 -9.36 -16.72 12.99
N ASP A 107 -8.30 -17.21 13.65
CA ASP A 107 -8.40 -17.85 14.97
C ASP A 107 -8.93 -16.90 16.04
N VAL A 108 -8.41 -15.66 16.07
CA VAL A 108 -8.85 -14.64 17.03
C VAL A 108 -10.28 -14.21 16.69
N ALA A 109 -10.61 -14.05 15.41
CA ALA A 109 -11.96 -13.70 14.97
C ALA A 109 -13.00 -14.76 15.36
N ALA A 110 -12.65 -16.05 15.28
CA ALA A 110 -13.51 -17.13 15.73
C ALA A 110 -13.77 -17.08 17.24
N ILE A 111 -12.72 -16.81 18.04
CA ILE A 111 -12.85 -16.66 19.50
C ILE A 111 -13.71 -15.45 19.86
N VAL A 112 -13.48 -14.31 19.22
CA VAL A 112 -14.26 -13.08 19.48
C VAL A 112 -15.71 -13.27 19.04
N ALA A 113 -15.97 -13.80 17.83
CA ALA A 113 -17.33 -14.05 17.35
C ALA A 113 -18.12 -15.01 18.25
N LYS A 114 -17.46 -16.00 18.86
CA LYS A 114 -18.09 -16.93 19.80
C LYS A 114 -18.52 -16.26 21.10
N ASN A 115 -17.72 -15.32 21.61
CA ASN A 115 -17.93 -14.73 22.94
C ASN A 115 -18.60 -13.34 22.89
N PHE A 116 -18.46 -12.62 21.78
CA PHE A 116 -18.89 -11.24 21.54
C PHE A 116 -19.37 -11.07 20.09
N PRO A 117 -20.46 -11.74 19.69
CA PRO A 117 -20.91 -11.80 18.29
C PRO A 117 -21.22 -10.41 17.69
N ASP A 118 -21.72 -9.48 18.50
CA ASP A 118 -22.14 -8.15 18.04
C ASP A 118 -20.96 -7.20 17.72
N VAL A 119 -19.72 -7.61 17.96
CA VAL A 119 -18.51 -6.80 17.75
C VAL A 119 -17.85 -7.07 16.39
N ILE A 120 -18.19 -8.20 15.73
CA ILE A 120 -17.55 -8.60 14.49
C ILE A 120 -18.40 -8.18 13.29
N GLU A 121 -17.84 -7.28 12.49
CA GLU A 121 -18.32 -6.97 11.15
C GLU A 121 -17.50 -7.75 10.11
N ARG A 122 -18.18 -8.44 9.19
CA ARG A 122 -17.52 -9.17 8.09
C ARG A 122 -17.79 -8.43 6.78
N ASN A 123 -16.76 -7.73 6.31
CA ASN A 123 -16.78 -7.12 4.99
C ASN A 123 -16.01 -8.01 4.01
N THR A 124 -16.71 -8.48 2.97
CA THR A 124 -16.11 -9.22 1.86
C THR A 124 -15.84 -8.24 0.74
N GLU A 125 -14.56 -8.01 0.46
CA GLU A 125 -14.12 -7.24 -0.69
C GLU A 125 -14.00 -8.18 -1.90
N TYR A 126 -14.70 -7.86 -2.99
CA TYR A 126 -14.57 -8.55 -4.26
C TYR A 126 -13.66 -7.74 -5.17
N ALA A 127 -12.58 -8.36 -5.63
CA ALA A 127 -11.64 -7.75 -6.56
C ALA A 127 -11.47 -8.61 -7.80
N PHE A 128 -11.34 -7.98 -8.96
CA PHE A 128 -10.97 -8.69 -10.18
C PHE A 128 -9.49 -9.08 -10.16
N ASN A 129 -9.20 -10.32 -10.53
CA ASN A 129 -7.84 -10.71 -10.88
C ASN A 129 -7.41 -9.90 -12.11
N GLN A 130 -6.35 -9.12 -11.97
CA GLN A 130 -5.93 -8.16 -12.99
C GLN A 130 -5.45 -8.82 -14.29
N GLU A 131 -4.83 -9.99 -14.23
CA GLU A 131 -4.36 -10.70 -15.43
C GLU A 131 -5.54 -11.26 -16.23
N ILE A 132 -6.52 -11.84 -15.54
CA ILE A 132 -7.75 -12.37 -16.15
C ILE A 132 -8.60 -11.22 -16.68
N LEU A 133 -8.76 -10.14 -15.91
CA LEU A 133 -9.52 -8.97 -16.32
C LEU A 133 -8.97 -8.40 -17.62
N ARG A 134 -7.65 -8.19 -17.73
CA ARG A 134 -7.02 -7.69 -18.95
C ARG A 134 -7.26 -8.59 -20.17
N LYS A 135 -7.30 -9.91 -19.96
CA LYS A 135 -7.49 -10.88 -21.04
C LYS A 135 -8.92 -10.85 -21.60
N TYR A 136 -9.91 -10.59 -20.75
CA TYR A 136 -11.33 -10.68 -21.08
C TYR A 136 -12.06 -9.35 -20.88
N ILE A 137 -11.35 -8.24 -21.00
CA ILE A 137 -11.85 -6.93 -20.60
C ILE A 137 -13.00 -6.44 -21.48
N GLU A 138 -12.97 -6.84 -22.76
CA GLU A 138 -14.02 -6.54 -23.74
C GLU A 138 -15.26 -7.37 -23.45
N GLU A 139 -15.11 -8.69 -23.26
CA GLU A 139 -16.21 -9.60 -22.96
C GLU A 139 -16.88 -9.30 -21.61
N ILE A 140 -16.09 -8.91 -20.60
CA ILE A 140 -16.60 -8.48 -19.30
C ILE A 140 -17.31 -7.13 -19.43
N SER A 141 -16.77 -6.18 -20.22
CA SER A 141 -17.42 -4.89 -20.50
C SER A 141 -18.78 -5.10 -21.17
N ASP A 142 -18.83 -5.92 -22.23
CA ASP A 142 -20.05 -6.20 -22.97
C ASP A 142 -21.09 -6.92 -22.08
N ALA A 143 -20.65 -7.85 -21.25
CA ALA A 143 -21.52 -8.53 -20.28
C ALA A 143 -22.08 -7.56 -19.24
N LEU A 144 -21.28 -6.61 -18.74
CA LEU A 144 -21.73 -5.61 -17.79
C LEU A 144 -22.69 -4.59 -18.44
N GLN A 145 -22.41 -4.16 -19.67
CA GLN A 145 -23.29 -3.25 -20.42
C GLN A 145 -24.61 -3.86 -20.89
N SER A 146 -24.68 -5.20 -20.95
CA SER A 146 -25.91 -5.93 -21.25
C SER A 146 -26.64 -6.43 -20.00
N ALA A 147 -26.12 -6.16 -18.81
CA ALA A 147 -26.76 -6.53 -17.56
C ALA A 147 -28.08 -5.74 -17.38
N GLU A 148 -29.19 -6.46 -17.34
CA GLU A 148 -30.49 -5.87 -17.05
C GLU A 148 -30.61 -5.59 -15.54
N GLY A 149 -31.18 -4.43 -15.18
CA GLY A 149 -31.48 -4.06 -13.79
C GLY A 149 -30.44 -3.18 -13.09
N ILE A 150 -29.35 -2.80 -13.75
CA ILE A 150 -28.39 -1.80 -13.25
C ILE A 150 -28.62 -0.49 -14.02
N PRO A 151 -28.89 0.64 -13.34
CA PRO A 151 -28.95 1.95 -13.99
C PRO A 151 -27.65 2.29 -14.71
N GLU A 152 -27.73 2.99 -15.85
CA GLU A 152 -26.56 3.35 -16.65
C GLU A 152 -25.55 4.22 -15.85
N ASP A 153 -26.06 5.10 -14.98
CA ASP A 153 -25.23 5.94 -14.09
C ASP A 153 -24.45 5.11 -13.05
N ASP A 154 -25.10 4.09 -12.45
CA ASP A 154 -24.45 3.19 -11.49
C ASP A 154 -23.47 2.25 -12.18
N LEU A 155 -23.77 1.83 -13.43
CA LEU A 155 -22.86 1.04 -14.25
C LEU A 155 -21.58 1.81 -14.59
N ALA A 156 -21.70 3.13 -14.84
CA ALA A 156 -20.56 4.00 -15.09
C ALA A 156 -19.71 4.23 -13.82
N ALA A 157 -20.34 4.27 -12.64
CA ALA A 157 -19.67 4.37 -11.35
C ALA A 157 -19.16 3.03 -10.78
N LEU A 158 -19.52 1.89 -11.40
CA LEU A 158 -19.19 0.55 -10.94
C LEU A 158 -17.67 0.29 -10.87
N ILE A 159 -16.89 1.00 -11.71
CA ILE A 159 -15.44 0.80 -11.83
C ILE A 159 -14.73 2.13 -11.53
N GLU A 160 -14.08 2.20 -10.37
CA GLU A 160 -13.23 3.34 -10.01
C GLU A 160 -11.82 3.16 -10.59
N ALA A 161 -11.40 4.07 -11.47
CA ALA A 161 -10.06 4.10 -12.04
C ALA A 161 -9.12 4.97 -11.19
N LYS A 162 -7.99 4.41 -10.74
CA LYS A 162 -6.92 5.18 -10.09
C LYS A 162 -5.67 5.19 -10.95
N ASP A 163 -5.42 6.32 -11.61
CA ASP A 163 -4.20 6.52 -12.39
C ASP A 163 -3.00 6.78 -11.50
N THR A 164 -1.91 6.05 -11.74
CA THR A 164 -0.61 6.33 -11.12
C THR A 164 0.44 6.47 -12.21
N VAL A 165 1.01 7.67 -12.34
CA VAL A 165 2.13 7.93 -13.26
C VAL A 165 3.40 7.41 -12.60
N ASN A 166 4.00 6.38 -13.19
CA ASN A 166 5.24 5.77 -12.71
C ASN A 166 6.31 5.80 -13.80
N VAL A 167 7.58 5.95 -13.39
CA VAL A 167 8.72 5.72 -14.27
C VAL A 167 8.75 4.24 -14.65
N LYS A 168 8.87 3.95 -15.95
CA LYS A 168 8.85 2.57 -16.47
C LYS A 168 9.91 1.70 -15.78
N LYS A 169 9.51 0.51 -15.31
CA LYS A 169 10.45 -0.44 -14.71
C LYS A 169 11.50 -0.87 -15.75
N GLY A 170 12.76 -0.84 -15.34
CA GLY A 170 13.91 -1.13 -16.20
C GLY A 170 14.43 0.08 -16.99
N THR A 171 13.90 1.29 -16.77
CA THR A 171 14.48 2.53 -17.33
C THR A 171 15.96 2.65 -16.96
N ILE A 172 16.33 2.30 -15.71
CA ILE A 172 17.72 2.27 -15.23
C ILE A 172 18.59 1.35 -16.09
N ASP A 173 18.10 0.15 -16.42
CA ASP A 173 18.83 -0.85 -17.21
C ASP A 173 19.09 -0.37 -18.65
N THR A 174 18.26 0.56 -19.14
CA THR A 174 18.34 1.11 -20.50
C THR A 174 18.92 2.52 -20.54
N LEU A 175 19.41 3.09 -19.43
CA LEU A 175 19.90 4.47 -19.40
C LEU A 175 20.98 4.73 -20.45
N ALA A 176 21.87 3.77 -20.67
CA ALA A 176 22.95 3.84 -21.65
C ALA A 176 22.48 4.26 -23.06
N GLN A 177 21.25 3.94 -23.45
CA GLN A 177 20.69 4.30 -24.76
C GLN A 177 20.50 5.81 -24.96
N TYR A 178 20.52 6.60 -23.88
CA TYR A 178 20.32 8.04 -23.92
C TYR A 178 21.64 8.85 -23.99
N GLY A 179 22.79 8.18 -24.12
CA GLY A 179 24.08 8.82 -24.39
C GLY A 179 24.43 9.94 -23.40
N ASP A 180 24.74 11.13 -23.90
CA ASP A 180 25.15 12.27 -23.07
C ASP A 180 24.04 12.75 -22.12
N GLN A 181 22.77 12.43 -22.39
CA GLN A 181 21.63 12.82 -21.55
C GLN A 181 21.39 11.88 -20.36
N ILE A 182 22.24 10.84 -20.18
CA ILE A 182 22.11 9.88 -19.08
C ILE A 182 22.03 10.57 -17.72
N ASN A 183 22.89 11.56 -17.49
CA ASN A 183 22.94 12.26 -16.21
C ASN A 183 21.64 13.04 -15.96
N ASP A 184 21.21 13.84 -16.93
CA ASP A 184 19.98 14.65 -16.82
C ASP A 184 18.76 13.76 -16.59
N LEU A 185 18.65 12.66 -17.33
CA LEU A 185 17.55 11.72 -17.18
C LEU A 185 17.59 10.98 -15.84
N PHE A 186 18.77 10.55 -15.40
CA PHE A 186 18.94 9.87 -14.11
C PHE A 186 18.52 10.78 -12.95
N TYR A 187 18.92 12.05 -12.97
CA TYR A 187 18.48 13.01 -11.95
C TYR A 187 17.00 13.36 -12.07
N ALA A 188 16.47 13.51 -13.29
CA ALA A 188 15.05 13.85 -13.51
C ALA A 188 14.09 12.75 -13.03
N ILE A 189 14.43 11.48 -13.22
CA ILE A 189 13.59 10.36 -12.75
C ILE A 189 13.81 10.01 -11.27
N ALA A 190 14.80 10.66 -10.62
CA ALA A 190 15.12 10.55 -9.20
C ALA A 190 14.92 9.13 -8.64
N PRO A 191 15.67 8.13 -9.14
CA PRO A 191 15.46 6.75 -8.73
C PRO A 191 15.67 6.63 -7.22
N ILE A 192 14.85 5.81 -6.57
CA ILE A 192 14.94 5.61 -5.13
C ILE A 192 16.27 4.93 -4.80
N VAL A 193 17.19 5.71 -4.24
CA VAL A 193 18.43 5.21 -3.65
C VAL A 193 18.13 4.87 -2.19
N SER A 194 17.78 3.61 -1.94
CA SER A 194 17.55 3.12 -0.58
C SER A 194 18.81 2.48 -0.02
N MET A 195 19.18 2.86 1.20
CA MET A 195 20.24 2.19 1.96
C MET A 195 19.61 1.28 3.02
N ARG A 196 19.80 -0.04 2.93
CA ARG A 196 19.33 -1.00 3.95
C ARG A 196 20.33 -1.26 5.06
#